data_AF-A0AAD1JD39-F1
#
_entry.id   AF-A0AAD1JD39-F1
#
_cell.length_a   1.000
_cell.length_b   1.000
_cell.length_c   1.000
_cell.angle_alpha   90.00
_cell.angle_beta   90.00
_cell.angle_gamma   90.00
#
_symmetry.space_group_name_H-M   'P 1'
#
loop_
_entity.id
_entity.type
_entity.pdbx_description
1 polymer ?
#
loop_
_entity_poly.entity_id
_entity_poly.type
_entity_poly.pdbx_seq_one_letter_code
_entity_poly.pdbx_strand_id
1 'polypeptide(L)'
;MPLAKRYSAKLVKNTKTIGFLLYLFVIPPLIAIVAAVVMVDMKKFIFNLLSFLLFFAALYLSKRGFAQEFAYNQATFAQAPKVPYKLLGALSLAVAVFYTSFVISNRTFLHSLFLALIAFAGYVLWYGLDPRIDKIPDTKDVGYKVALQTINEAKEQLAAVEEQAAKIKNGDLRKRVYATVKKARKIIAEVEKKPYFVRELRKFLVVYINGLFEVTESYIKVQESLTQEKKQELYQLLEDVQKRFDKELRKIEKKGTTELDIKMDTLNLQINE
;
A
#
# COMPACT_ATOMS: atom_id res chain seq x y z
N MET A 1 -7.68 -4.35 34.68
CA MET A 1 -6.83 -3.99 33.52
C MET A 1 -7.72 -3.27 32.51
N PRO A 2 -7.46 -2.01 32.15
CA PRO A 2 -8.33 -1.28 31.22
C PRO A 2 -8.15 -1.83 29.80
N LEU A 3 -9.29 -2.16 29.17
CA LEU A 3 -9.42 -2.60 27.79
C LEU A 3 -8.72 -1.60 26.86
N ALA A 4 -7.69 -2.05 26.15
CA ALA A 4 -7.03 -1.27 25.11
C ALA A 4 -8.08 -0.85 24.07
N LYS A 5 -8.34 0.45 24.01
CA LYS A 5 -9.27 1.08 23.08
C LYS A 5 -8.81 0.75 21.66
N ARG A 6 -9.49 -0.17 20.98
CA ARG A 6 -9.20 -0.56 19.60
C ARG A 6 -9.21 0.71 18.75
N TYR A 7 -8.07 1.06 18.19
CA TYR A 7 -7.92 2.21 17.29
C TYR A 7 -8.75 1.94 16.02
N SER A 8 -9.97 2.47 15.98
CA SER A 8 -10.82 2.44 14.79
C SER A 8 -10.35 3.55 13.86
N ALA A 9 -9.38 3.25 12.99
CA ALA A 9 -9.00 4.16 11.92
C ALA A 9 -10.23 4.41 11.04
N LYS A 10 -10.74 5.64 11.06
CA LYS A 10 -11.81 6.10 10.17
C LYS A 10 -11.30 5.91 8.74
N LEU A 11 -11.84 4.93 8.01
CA LEU A 11 -11.45 4.65 6.63
C LEU A 11 -11.72 5.88 5.77
N VAL A 12 -10.66 6.62 5.41
CA VAL A 12 -10.80 7.79 4.56
C VAL A 12 -11.03 7.30 3.13
N LYS A 13 -12.31 7.37 2.72
CA LYS A 13 -12.88 6.66 1.57
C LYS A 13 -12.47 7.25 0.20
N ASN A 14 -11.69 8.33 0.13
CA ASN A 14 -11.45 9.00 -1.16
C ASN A 14 -10.09 9.70 -1.28
N THR A 15 -9.09 9.02 -1.84
CA THR A 15 -7.72 9.54 -2.05
C THR A 15 -7.63 10.69 -3.05
N LYS A 16 -8.57 10.78 -3.99
CA LYS A 16 -8.54 11.81 -5.04
C LYS A 16 -8.85 13.22 -4.52
N THR A 17 -9.58 13.33 -3.40
CA THR A 17 -9.96 14.62 -2.81
C THR A 17 -9.09 15.07 -1.64
N ILE A 18 -8.27 14.17 -1.07
CA ILE A 18 -7.47 14.42 0.16
C ILE A 18 -6.33 15.45 -0.03
N GLY A 19 -6.09 15.96 -1.24
CA GLY A 19 -5.14 17.06 -1.46
C GLY A 19 -5.77 18.36 -1.95
N PHE A 20 -7.08 18.44 -2.12
CA PHE A 20 -7.73 19.54 -2.85
C PHE A 20 -7.45 20.92 -2.22
N LEU A 21 -7.48 21.02 -0.89
CA LEU A 21 -7.22 22.29 -0.19
C LEU A 21 -5.79 22.80 -0.42
N LEU A 22 -4.80 21.91 -0.57
CA LEU A 22 -3.41 22.32 -0.80
C LEU A 22 -3.21 22.92 -2.20
N TYR A 23 -4.00 22.50 -3.19
CA TYR A 23 -3.99 23.15 -4.50
C TYR A 23 -4.45 24.61 -4.43
N LEU A 24 -5.38 24.92 -3.53
CA LEU A 24 -5.85 26.30 -3.33
C LEU A 24 -4.71 27.25 -2.91
N PHE A 25 -3.73 26.77 -2.14
CA PHE A 25 -2.57 27.56 -1.73
C PHE A 25 -1.57 27.83 -2.86
N VAL A 26 -1.54 27.00 -3.91
CA VAL A 26 -0.60 27.13 -5.04
C VAL A 26 -1.12 28.13 -6.09
N ILE A 27 -2.43 28.39 -6.12
CA ILE A 27 -3.06 29.26 -7.12
C ILE A 27 -2.66 30.74 -6.98
N PRO A 28 -2.70 31.37 -5.78
CA PRO A 28 -2.36 32.79 -5.66
C PRO A 28 -0.94 33.14 -6.12
N PRO A 29 0.13 32.39 -5.75
CA PRO A 29 1.48 32.64 -6.27
C PRO A 29 1.54 32.52 -7.80
N LEU A 30 0.82 31.57 -8.40
CA LEU A 30 0.79 31.38 -9.85
C LEU A 30 0.18 32.60 -10.56
N ILE A 31 -0.94 33.11 -10.05
CA ILE A 31 -1.56 34.35 -10.56
C ILE A 31 -0.59 35.54 -10.37
N ALA A 32 0.09 35.62 -9.23
CA ALA A 32 1.04 36.69 -8.94
C ALA A 32 2.28 36.66 -9.85
N ILE A 33 2.74 35.48 -10.27
CA ILE A 33 3.80 35.33 -11.28
C ILE A 33 3.34 35.92 -12.61
N VAL A 34 2.14 35.55 -13.10
CA VAL A 34 1.60 36.07 -14.36
C VAL A 34 1.45 37.59 -14.30
N ALA A 35 0.89 38.11 -13.20
CA ALA A 35 0.77 39.55 -12.99
C ALA A 35 2.13 40.27 -12.97
N ALA A 36 3.16 39.68 -12.35
CA ALA A 36 4.50 40.26 -12.32
C ALA A 36 5.15 40.33 -13.72
N VAL A 37 4.89 39.34 -14.58
CA VAL A 37 5.34 39.37 -15.99
C VAL A 37 4.66 40.49 -16.75
N VAL A 38 3.33 40.65 -16.59
CA VAL A 38 2.57 41.75 -17.24
C VAL A 38 3.06 43.13 -16.76
N MET A 39 3.41 43.26 -15.48
CA MET A 39 3.93 44.50 -14.90
C MET A 39 5.43 44.74 -15.18
N VAL A 40 6.13 43.80 -15.84
CA VAL A 40 7.56 43.86 -16.16
C VAL A 40 8.43 44.08 -14.89
N ASP A 41 8.02 43.52 -13.76
CA ASP A 41 8.71 43.65 -12.47
C ASP A 41 9.53 42.39 -12.17
N MET A 42 10.80 42.40 -12.56
CA MET A 42 11.71 41.26 -12.38
C MET A 42 11.85 40.84 -10.90
N LYS A 43 11.81 41.79 -9.95
CA LYS A 43 11.98 41.46 -8.53
C LYS A 43 10.77 40.71 -8.00
N LYS A 44 9.56 41.20 -8.30
CA LYS A 44 8.32 40.50 -7.92
C LYS A 44 8.20 39.15 -8.60
N PHE A 45 8.63 39.04 -9.85
CA PHE A 45 8.66 37.77 -10.55
C PHE A 45 9.51 36.72 -9.81
N ILE A 46 10.75 37.05 -9.45
CA ILE A 46 11.66 36.12 -8.76
C ILE A 46 11.11 35.71 -7.40
N PHE A 47 10.60 36.65 -6.60
CA PHE A 47 10.05 36.33 -5.28
C PHE A 47 8.78 35.48 -5.36
N ASN A 48 7.87 35.78 -6.29
CA ASN A 48 6.67 34.97 -6.48
C ASN A 48 7.00 33.58 -7.03
N LEU A 49 8.00 33.45 -7.90
CA LEU A 49 8.49 32.16 -8.39
C LEU A 49 9.04 31.31 -7.25
N LEU A 50 9.84 31.89 -6.35
CA LEU A 50 10.37 31.17 -5.19
C LEU A 50 9.27 30.75 -4.22
N SER A 51 8.29 31.63 -3.95
CA SER A 51 7.11 31.30 -3.16
C SER A 51 6.33 30.14 -3.78
N PHE A 52 6.09 30.18 -5.09
CA PHE A 52 5.43 29.10 -5.82
C PHE A 52 6.18 27.77 -5.66
N LEU A 53 7.51 27.75 -5.81
CA LEU A 53 8.30 26.54 -5.64
C LEU A 53 8.19 25.96 -4.22
N LEU A 54 8.16 26.81 -3.19
CA LEU A 54 7.97 26.39 -1.79
C LEU A 54 6.59 25.77 -1.55
N PHE A 55 5.53 26.40 -2.06
CA PHE A 55 4.17 25.84 -1.99
C PHE A 55 4.03 24.55 -2.81
N PHE A 56 4.69 24.48 -3.97
CA PHE A 56 4.72 23.28 -4.80
C PHE A 56 5.45 22.13 -4.10
N ALA A 57 6.59 22.40 -3.45
CA ALA A 57 7.30 21.42 -2.65
C ALA A 57 6.42 20.88 -1.50
N ALA A 58 5.71 21.76 -0.79
CA ALA A 58 4.76 21.37 0.24
C ALA A 58 3.66 20.45 -0.31
N LEU A 59 3.05 20.81 -1.44
CA LEU A 59 2.03 19.99 -2.11
C LEU A 59 2.60 18.62 -2.52
N TYR A 60 3.79 18.58 -3.11
CA TYR A 60 4.43 17.36 -3.59
C TYR A 60 4.73 16.38 -2.45
N LEU A 61 5.32 16.85 -1.36
CA LEU A 61 5.57 16.06 -0.15
C LEU A 61 4.27 15.55 0.46
N SER A 62 3.26 16.42 0.56
CA SER A 62 1.96 16.06 1.14
C SER A 62 1.27 14.95 0.34
N LYS A 63 1.31 15.00 -1.00
CA LYS A 63 0.78 13.93 -1.85
C LYS A 63 1.44 12.58 -1.61
N ARG A 64 2.78 12.57 -1.46
CA ARG A 64 3.51 11.34 -1.11
C ARG A 64 3.08 10.82 0.27
N GLY A 65 2.91 11.71 1.24
CA GLY A 65 2.39 11.37 2.57
C GLY A 65 0.98 10.76 2.54
N PHE A 66 0.06 11.34 1.76
CA PHE A 66 -1.29 10.78 1.60
C PHE A 66 -1.29 9.42 0.92
N ALA A 67 -0.45 9.22 -0.09
CA ALA A 67 -0.31 7.92 -0.75
C ALA A 67 0.23 6.85 0.22
N GLN A 68 1.22 7.20 1.04
CA GLN A 68 1.75 6.29 2.06
C GLN A 68 0.74 5.97 3.15
N GLU A 69 0.03 6.96 3.67
CA GLU A 69 -1.02 6.72 4.65
C GLU A 69 -2.14 5.85 4.09
N PHE A 70 -2.52 6.05 2.82
CA PHE A 70 -3.53 5.22 2.18
C PHE A 70 -3.06 3.76 2.03
N ALA A 71 -1.81 3.54 1.62
CA ALA A 71 -1.23 2.19 1.55
C ALA A 71 -1.18 1.54 2.95
N TYR A 72 -0.74 2.30 3.96
CA TYR A 72 -0.71 1.87 5.35
C TYR A 72 -2.11 1.57 5.90
N ASN A 73 -3.14 2.34 5.51
CA ASN A 73 -4.51 2.17 5.98
C ASN A 73 -5.22 0.96 5.34
N GLN A 74 -4.94 0.66 4.08
CA GLN A 74 -5.49 -0.51 3.39
C GLN A 74 -4.86 -1.82 3.86
N ALA A 75 -3.60 -1.79 4.28
CA ALA A 75 -2.92 -2.95 4.82
C ALA A 75 -3.44 -3.27 6.23
N THR A 76 -3.84 -4.54 6.44
CA THR A 76 -4.16 -5.08 7.76
C THR A 76 -2.91 -5.09 8.65
N PHE A 77 -1.74 -5.32 8.05
CA PHE A 77 -0.44 -5.29 8.70
C PHE A 77 0.57 -4.46 7.89
N ALA A 78 1.09 -3.39 8.49
CA ALA A 78 2.04 -2.49 7.86
C ALA A 78 2.99 -1.87 8.90
N GLN A 79 4.26 -1.74 8.54
CA GLN A 79 5.22 -0.95 9.30
C GLN A 79 4.88 0.55 9.16
N ALA A 80 5.10 1.31 10.22
CA ALA A 80 5.00 2.75 10.19
C ALA A 80 5.97 3.32 9.16
N PRO A 81 5.56 4.33 8.36
CA PRO A 81 6.43 4.98 7.40
C PRO A 81 7.70 5.52 8.08
N LYS A 82 8.88 5.13 7.58
CA LYS A 82 10.18 5.58 8.13
C LYS A 82 10.40 7.09 7.97
N VAL A 83 9.79 7.70 6.94
CA VAL A 83 9.90 9.14 6.65
C VAL A 83 8.52 9.77 6.78
N PRO A 84 8.31 10.73 7.69
CA PRO A 84 7.01 11.36 7.91
C PRO A 84 6.75 12.47 6.87
N TYR A 85 6.33 12.08 5.67
CA TYR A 85 6.13 13.02 4.56
C TYR A 85 5.02 14.04 4.80
N LYS A 86 3.96 13.76 5.57
CA LYS A 86 2.96 14.79 5.92
C LYS A 86 3.54 15.84 6.85
N LEU A 87 4.38 15.44 7.81
CA LEU A 87 5.07 16.39 8.70
C LEU A 87 6.02 17.29 7.90
N LEU A 88 6.79 16.72 6.98
CA LEU A 88 7.65 17.51 6.09
C LEU A 88 6.83 18.44 5.17
N GLY A 89 5.68 17.97 4.67
CA GLY A 89 4.72 18.80 3.93
C GLY A 89 4.19 19.96 4.77
N ALA A 90 3.80 19.71 6.02
CA ALA A 90 3.33 20.73 6.96
C ALA A 90 4.40 21.79 7.25
N LEU A 91 5.63 21.37 7.49
CA LEU A 91 6.78 22.27 7.71
C LEU A 91 7.08 23.10 6.46
N SER A 92 7.10 22.47 5.28
CA SER A 92 7.30 23.17 4.02
C SER A 92 6.20 24.20 3.76
N LEU A 93 4.95 23.90 4.12
CA LEU A 93 3.85 24.85 4.01
C LEU A 93 4.04 26.04 4.97
N ALA A 94 4.43 25.79 6.21
CA ALA A 94 4.71 26.84 7.19
C ALA A 94 5.83 27.77 6.70
N VAL A 95 6.92 27.21 6.14
CA VAL A 95 8.02 27.97 5.54
C VAL A 95 7.55 28.78 4.33
N ALA A 96 6.71 28.21 3.46
CA ALA A 96 6.16 28.93 2.30
C ALA A 96 5.30 30.13 2.73
N VAL A 97 4.45 29.96 3.76
CA VAL A 97 3.60 31.02 4.31
C VAL A 97 4.44 32.09 5.01
N PHE A 98 5.44 31.68 5.79
CA PHE A 98 6.39 32.61 6.42
C PHE A 98 7.10 33.47 5.37
N TYR A 99 7.68 32.83 4.35
CA TYR A 99 8.39 33.49 3.26
C TYR A 99 7.47 34.49 2.53
N THR A 100 6.26 34.06 2.20
CA THR A 100 5.30 34.92 1.47
C THR A 100 4.84 36.11 2.31
N SER A 101 4.58 35.92 3.60
CA SER A 101 4.20 37.00 4.49
C SER A 101 5.34 38.00 4.73
N PHE A 102 6.55 37.49 4.93
CA PHE A 102 7.71 38.33 5.26
C PHE A 102 8.28 39.05 4.05
N VAL A 103 8.53 38.33 2.94
CA VAL A 103 9.23 38.86 1.76
C VAL A 103 8.27 39.54 0.79
N ILE A 104 7.12 38.93 0.49
CA ILE A 104 6.18 39.44 -0.53
C ILE A 104 5.24 40.49 0.09
N SER A 105 4.70 40.22 1.28
CA SER A 105 3.75 41.13 1.94
C SER A 105 4.41 42.14 2.88
N ASN A 106 5.74 42.09 3.02
CA ASN A 106 6.55 42.98 3.86
C ASN A 106 6.02 43.13 5.31
N ARG A 107 5.44 42.06 5.87
CA ARG A 107 4.91 42.04 7.24
C ARG A 107 6.04 41.86 8.25
N THR A 108 5.83 42.33 9.49
CA THR A 108 6.83 42.15 10.55
C THR A 108 7.06 40.66 10.82
N PHE A 109 8.28 40.34 11.28
CA PHE A 109 8.71 38.96 11.56
C PHE A 109 7.70 38.20 12.44
N LEU A 110 7.20 38.85 13.50
CA LEU A 110 6.28 38.25 14.45
C LEU A 110 4.92 37.89 13.81
N HIS A 111 4.40 38.74 12.92
CA HIS A 111 3.15 38.45 12.18
C HIS A 111 3.35 37.29 11.20
N SER A 112 4.47 37.27 10.50
CA SER A 112 4.81 36.20 9.56
C SER A 112 4.99 34.85 10.27
N LEU A 113 5.61 34.86 11.45
CA LEU A 113 5.75 33.67 12.30
C LEU A 113 4.38 33.17 12.79
N PHE A 114 3.51 34.09 13.22
CA PHE A 114 2.16 33.76 13.66
C PHE A 114 1.32 33.12 12.54
N LEU A 115 1.36 33.69 11.33
CA LEU A 115 0.68 33.12 10.16
C LEU A 115 1.24 31.75 9.77
N ALA A 116 2.55 31.55 9.85
CA ALA A 116 3.18 30.26 9.60
C ALA A 116 2.74 29.19 10.61
N LEU A 117 2.63 29.54 11.89
CA LEU A 117 2.12 28.66 12.94
C LEU A 117 0.65 28.32 12.72
N ILE A 118 -0.19 29.28 12.33
CA ILE A 118 -1.60 29.03 11.99
C ILE A 118 -1.69 28.08 10.80
N ALA A 119 -0.89 28.29 9.75
CA ALA A 119 -0.88 27.40 8.59
C ALA A 119 -0.43 25.97 8.95
N PHE A 120 0.59 25.84 9.79
CA PHE A 120 1.04 24.54 10.30
C PHE A 120 -0.05 23.85 11.13
N ALA A 121 -0.65 24.56 12.08
CA ALA A 121 -1.71 24.03 12.93
C ALA A 121 -2.94 23.63 12.10
N GLY A 122 -3.35 24.47 11.14
CA GLY A 122 -4.44 24.17 10.21
C GLY A 122 -4.17 22.93 9.37
N TYR A 123 -2.93 22.76 8.88
CA TYR A 123 -2.53 21.55 8.16
C TYR A 123 -2.65 20.31 9.05
N VAL A 124 -2.08 20.36 10.26
CA VAL A 124 -2.07 19.21 11.18
C VAL A 124 -3.49 18.84 11.62
N LEU A 125 -4.35 19.83 11.89
CA LEU A 125 -5.74 19.60 12.29
C LEU A 125 -6.59 19.01 11.15
N TRP A 126 -6.39 19.47 9.91
CA TRP A 126 -7.18 19.01 8.76
C TRP A 126 -6.70 17.67 8.20
N TYR A 127 -5.38 17.50 8.05
CA TYR A 127 -4.77 16.34 7.39
C TYR A 127 -4.22 15.28 8.35
N GLY A 128 -4.06 15.62 9.63
CA GLY A 128 -3.44 14.75 10.61
C GLY A 128 -1.93 14.58 10.41
N LEU A 129 -1.32 13.88 11.37
CA LEU A 129 0.09 13.48 11.31
C LEU A 129 0.22 12.10 10.64
N ASP A 130 1.43 11.78 10.15
CA ASP A 130 1.75 10.45 9.62
C ASP A 130 1.53 9.36 10.69
N PRO A 131 1.05 8.15 10.33
CA PRO A 131 0.95 7.03 11.24
C PRO A 131 2.32 6.68 11.84
N ARG A 132 2.42 6.56 13.17
CA ARG A 132 3.68 6.28 13.88
C ARG A 132 3.74 4.91 14.55
N ILE A 133 2.64 4.18 14.51
CA ILE A 133 2.50 2.90 15.19
C ILE A 133 2.60 1.79 14.14
N ASP A 134 3.36 0.75 14.40
CA ASP A 134 3.35 -0.42 13.53
C ASP A 134 2.00 -1.14 13.67
N LYS A 135 1.33 -1.43 12.56
CA LYS A 135 0.21 -2.39 12.52
C LYS A 135 0.78 -3.80 12.52
N ILE A 136 1.54 -4.14 13.53
CA ILE A 136 2.06 -5.48 13.73
C ILE A 136 1.64 -5.84 15.15
N PRO A 137 0.99 -7.00 15.38
CA PRO A 137 0.77 -7.46 16.74
C PRO A 137 2.14 -7.51 17.43
N ASP A 138 2.20 -6.98 18.64
CA ASP A 138 3.41 -6.96 19.48
C ASP A 138 3.72 -8.39 19.95
N THR A 139 4.08 -9.24 19.01
CA THR A 139 4.65 -10.55 19.26
C THR A 139 6.09 -10.45 18.85
N LYS A 140 6.98 -10.53 19.84
CA LYS A 140 8.43 -10.78 19.70
C LYS A 140 8.75 -12.11 18.98
N ASP A 141 7.79 -12.69 18.27
CA ASP A 141 7.90 -13.93 17.56
C ASP A 141 8.45 -13.66 16.16
N VAL A 142 9.73 -13.94 15.97
CA VAL A 142 10.43 -13.92 14.68
C VAL A 142 9.65 -14.72 13.63
N GLY A 143 8.93 -15.77 14.05
CA GLY A 143 8.06 -16.55 13.18
C GLY A 143 6.95 -15.75 12.51
N TYR A 144 6.41 -14.73 13.18
CA TYR A 144 5.35 -13.88 12.64
C TYR A 144 5.87 -12.97 11.51
N LYS A 145 7.05 -12.37 11.71
CA LYS A 145 7.70 -11.53 10.68
C LYS A 145 8.03 -12.34 9.42
N VAL A 146 8.60 -13.53 9.60
CA VAL A 146 8.89 -14.45 8.48
C VAL A 146 7.60 -14.88 7.79
N ALA A 147 6.53 -15.14 8.55
CA ALA A 147 5.23 -15.49 8.00
C ALA A 147 4.67 -14.37 7.11
N LEU A 148 4.71 -13.12 7.58
CA LEU A 148 4.29 -11.96 6.79
C LEU A 148 5.14 -11.74 5.54
N GLN A 149 6.46 -11.88 5.65
CA GLN A 149 7.35 -11.77 4.50
C GLN A 149 7.01 -12.81 3.43
N THR A 150 6.81 -14.07 3.83
CA THR A 150 6.41 -15.16 2.93
C THR A 150 5.07 -14.86 2.23
N ILE A 151 4.09 -14.29 2.95
CA ILE A 151 2.80 -13.88 2.38
C ILE A 151 2.99 -12.79 1.32
N ASN A 152 3.84 -11.79 1.60
CA ASN A 152 4.09 -10.69 0.67
C ASN A 152 4.82 -11.18 -0.60
N GLU A 153 5.84 -12.03 -0.45
CA GLU A 153 6.54 -12.66 -1.59
C GLU A 153 5.56 -13.46 -2.46
N ALA A 154 4.67 -14.23 -1.85
CA ALA A 154 3.61 -14.95 -2.57
C ALA A 154 2.64 -14.02 -3.33
N LYS A 155 2.30 -12.85 -2.76
CA LYS A 155 1.44 -11.84 -3.42
C LYS A 155 2.12 -11.24 -4.63
N GLU A 156 3.41 -10.94 -4.54
CA GLU A 156 4.21 -10.40 -5.64
C GLU A 156 4.33 -11.42 -6.78
N GLN A 157 4.66 -12.67 -6.46
CA GLN A 157 4.71 -13.74 -7.48
C GLN A 157 3.35 -13.93 -8.16
N LEU A 158 2.26 -13.89 -7.39
CA LEU A 158 0.91 -14.06 -7.94
C LEU A 158 0.50 -12.91 -8.87
N ALA A 159 0.95 -11.68 -8.58
CA ALA A 159 0.78 -10.54 -9.47
C ALA A 159 1.57 -10.72 -10.78
N ALA A 160 2.79 -11.26 -10.71
CA ALA A 160 3.59 -11.57 -11.89
C ALA A 160 2.94 -12.66 -12.77
N VAL A 161 2.33 -13.69 -12.16
CA VAL A 161 1.53 -14.70 -12.88
C VAL A 161 0.36 -14.05 -13.61
N GLU A 162 -0.35 -13.11 -12.96
CA GLU A 162 -1.49 -12.41 -13.56
C GLU A 162 -1.09 -11.57 -14.79
N GLU A 163 0.08 -10.93 -14.74
CA GLU A 163 0.65 -10.19 -15.87
C GLU A 163 1.06 -11.13 -17.02
N GLN A 164 1.71 -12.26 -16.71
CA GLN A 164 2.05 -13.26 -17.72
C GLN A 164 0.81 -13.88 -18.36
N ALA A 165 -0.22 -14.18 -17.56
CA ALA A 165 -1.48 -14.74 -18.05
C ALA A 165 -2.15 -13.85 -19.11
N ALA A 166 -1.93 -12.53 -19.06
CA ALA A 166 -2.44 -11.60 -20.07
C ALA A 166 -1.84 -11.87 -21.48
N LYS A 167 -0.63 -12.43 -21.56
CA LYS A 167 0.11 -12.73 -22.80
C LYS A 167 -0.33 -14.05 -23.46
N ILE A 168 -1.18 -14.83 -22.80
CA ILE A 168 -1.72 -16.09 -23.32
C ILE A 168 -2.71 -15.79 -24.47
N LYS A 169 -2.44 -16.31 -25.67
CA LYS A 169 -3.33 -16.16 -26.85
C LYS A 169 -4.65 -16.95 -26.72
N ASN A 170 -4.61 -18.13 -26.11
CA ASN A 170 -5.79 -18.99 -25.95
C ASN A 170 -6.72 -18.48 -24.84
N GLY A 171 -7.93 -18.07 -25.22
CA GLY A 171 -8.92 -17.49 -24.31
C GLY A 171 -9.37 -18.42 -23.19
N ASP A 172 -9.49 -19.73 -23.44
CA ASP A 172 -9.98 -20.69 -22.45
C ASP A 172 -8.91 -21.01 -21.41
N LEU A 173 -7.67 -21.22 -21.85
CA LEU A 173 -6.54 -21.40 -20.94
C LEU A 173 -6.36 -20.15 -20.06
N ARG A 174 -6.40 -18.97 -20.67
CA ARG A 174 -6.30 -17.70 -19.95
C ARG A 174 -7.36 -17.57 -18.86
N LYS A 175 -8.63 -17.89 -19.18
CA LYS A 175 -9.72 -17.90 -18.17
C LYS A 175 -9.42 -18.86 -17.02
N ARG A 176 -8.91 -20.06 -17.30
CA ARG A 176 -8.57 -21.06 -16.28
C ARG A 176 -7.42 -20.59 -15.39
N VAL A 177 -6.37 -20.00 -15.95
CA VAL A 177 -5.26 -19.42 -15.16
C VAL A 177 -5.78 -18.29 -14.25
N TYR A 178 -6.59 -17.36 -14.76
CA TYR A 178 -7.20 -16.32 -13.93
C TYR A 178 -8.10 -16.89 -12.83
N ALA A 179 -8.85 -17.95 -13.10
CA ALA A 179 -9.64 -18.63 -12.07
C ALA A 179 -8.75 -19.23 -10.98
N THR A 180 -7.63 -19.84 -11.35
CA THR A 180 -6.61 -20.35 -10.40
C THR A 180 -6.00 -19.22 -9.57
N VAL A 181 -5.60 -18.12 -10.20
CA VAL A 181 -5.05 -16.92 -9.53
C VAL A 181 -6.06 -16.34 -8.54
N LYS A 182 -7.34 -16.25 -8.93
CA LYS A 182 -8.42 -15.77 -8.05
C LYS A 182 -8.59 -16.66 -6.81
N LYS A 183 -8.48 -17.98 -6.95
CA LYS A 183 -8.52 -18.91 -5.82
C LYS A 183 -7.30 -18.75 -4.91
N ALA A 184 -6.10 -18.63 -5.48
CA ALA A 184 -4.88 -18.40 -4.71
C ALA A 184 -4.96 -17.10 -3.90
N ARG A 185 -5.49 -16.01 -4.48
CA ARG A 185 -5.74 -14.75 -3.75
C ARG A 185 -6.65 -14.93 -2.55
N LYS A 186 -7.71 -15.75 -2.65
CA LYS A 186 -8.60 -16.05 -1.52
C LYS A 186 -7.85 -16.76 -0.40
N ILE A 187 -7.03 -17.77 -0.74
CA ILE A 187 -6.23 -18.50 0.25
C ILE A 187 -5.26 -17.54 0.95
N ILE A 188 -4.51 -16.75 0.19
CA ILE A 188 -3.58 -15.75 0.75
C ILE A 188 -4.31 -14.77 1.67
N ALA A 189 -5.49 -14.30 1.29
CA ALA A 189 -6.29 -13.39 2.13
C ALA A 189 -6.74 -14.03 3.45
N GLU A 190 -7.08 -15.33 3.46
CA GLU A 190 -7.41 -16.05 4.69
C GLU A 190 -6.17 -16.31 5.55
N VAL A 191 -5.03 -16.62 4.93
CA VAL A 191 -3.74 -16.79 5.64
C VAL A 191 -3.25 -15.46 6.22
N GLU A 192 -3.49 -14.34 5.54
CA GLU A 192 -3.17 -13.01 6.04
C GLU A 192 -3.94 -12.70 7.34
N LYS A 193 -5.19 -13.15 7.46
CA LYS A 193 -5.96 -13.03 8.72
C LYS A 193 -5.45 -13.96 9.83
N LYS A 194 -4.82 -15.08 9.46
CA LYS A 194 -4.40 -16.16 10.38
C LYS A 194 -2.94 -16.61 10.11
N PRO A 195 -1.93 -15.82 10.52
CA PRO A 195 -0.53 -16.04 10.09
C PRO A 195 0.12 -17.33 10.57
N TYR A 196 -0.43 -18.00 11.59
CA TYR A 196 0.06 -19.31 12.04
C TYR A 196 -0.06 -20.39 10.96
N PHE A 197 -1.03 -20.29 10.06
CA PHE A 197 -1.19 -21.23 8.94
C PHE A 197 -0.08 -21.13 7.90
N VAL A 198 0.77 -20.10 7.93
CA VAL A 198 1.89 -19.98 6.98
C VAL A 198 2.84 -21.17 7.06
N ARG A 199 3.07 -21.74 8.26
CA ARG A 199 3.90 -22.95 8.41
C ARG A 199 3.28 -24.14 7.68
N GLU A 200 1.99 -24.35 7.86
CA GLU A 200 1.23 -25.44 7.24
C GLU A 200 1.10 -25.27 5.71
N LEU A 201 1.00 -24.03 5.24
CA LEU A 201 0.80 -23.69 3.82
C LEU A 201 2.08 -23.22 3.11
N ARG A 202 3.25 -23.35 3.73
CA ARG A 202 4.51 -22.90 3.14
C ARG A 202 4.76 -23.50 1.76
N LYS A 203 4.45 -24.79 1.60
CA LYS A 203 4.54 -25.49 0.31
C LYS A 203 3.61 -24.89 -0.74
N PHE A 204 2.40 -24.50 -0.36
CA PHE A 204 1.47 -23.82 -1.26
C PHE A 204 2.00 -22.43 -1.64
N LEU A 205 2.39 -21.61 -0.66
CA LEU A 205 2.81 -20.22 -0.87
C LEU A 205 4.08 -20.11 -1.72
N VAL A 206 5.04 -21.02 -1.53
CA VAL A 206 6.34 -20.94 -2.21
C VAL A 206 6.37 -21.84 -3.44
N VAL A 207 6.06 -23.14 -3.29
CA VAL A 207 6.29 -24.12 -4.37
C VAL A 207 5.16 -24.07 -5.41
N TYR A 208 3.90 -24.01 -4.99
CA TYR A 208 2.79 -24.08 -5.94
C TYR A 208 2.57 -22.76 -6.69
N ILE A 209 2.79 -21.61 -6.05
CA ILE A 209 2.71 -20.32 -6.74
C ILE A 209 3.88 -20.16 -7.73
N ASN A 210 5.10 -20.52 -7.32
CA ASN A 210 6.25 -20.51 -8.23
C ASN A 210 6.07 -21.51 -9.38
N GLY A 211 5.57 -22.72 -9.12
CA GLY A 211 5.27 -23.69 -10.17
C GLY A 211 4.21 -23.20 -11.15
N LEU A 212 3.19 -22.47 -10.68
CA LEU A 212 2.20 -21.84 -11.55
C LEU A 212 2.83 -20.78 -12.46
N PHE A 213 3.79 -20.01 -11.93
CA PHE A 213 4.57 -19.05 -12.71
C PHE A 213 5.41 -19.75 -13.79
N GLU A 214 6.22 -20.74 -13.42
CA GLU A 214 7.08 -21.47 -14.35
C GLU A 214 6.30 -22.17 -15.47
N VAL A 215 5.16 -22.77 -15.14
CA VAL A 215 4.27 -23.42 -16.12
C VAL A 215 3.66 -22.39 -17.05
N THR A 216 3.23 -21.23 -16.53
CA THR A 216 2.66 -20.15 -17.33
C THR A 216 3.71 -19.55 -18.27
N GLU A 217 4.91 -19.29 -17.77
CA GLU A 217 6.03 -18.78 -18.56
C GLU A 217 6.44 -19.77 -19.67
N SER A 218 6.58 -21.05 -19.30
CA SER A 218 6.93 -22.11 -20.25
C SER A 218 5.88 -22.25 -21.34
N TYR A 219 4.60 -22.20 -20.99
CA TYR A 219 3.51 -22.24 -21.98
C TYR A 219 3.60 -21.08 -22.97
N ILE A 220 3.83 -19.85 -22.50
CA ILE A 220 3.92 -18.67 -23.37
C ILE A 220 5.04 -18.81 -24.41
N LYS A 221 6.17 -19.42 -24.04
CA LYS A 221 7.31 -19.68 -24.95
C LYS A 221 6.98 -20.66 -26.08
N VAL A 222 6.09 -21.63 -25.83
CA VAL A 222 5.77 -22.72 -26.78
C VAL A 222 4.36 -22.65 -27.36
N GLN A 223 3.60 -21.59 -27.07
CA GLN A 223 2.15 -21.53 -27.36
C GLN A 223 1.78 -21.75 -28.84
N GLU A 224 2.68 -21.44 -29.78
CA GLU A 224 2.46 -21.58 -31.23
C GLU A 224 2.75 -23.00 -31.74
N SER A 225 3.66 -23.73 -31.09
CA SER A 225 4.11 -25.06 -31.49
C SER A 225 3.52 -26.18 -30.64
N LEU A 226 2.63 -25.86 -29.69
CA LEU A 226 2.11 -26.83 -28.74
C LEU A 226 1.00 -27.71 -29.32
N THR A 227 1.20 -29.03 -29.27
CA THR A 227 0.23 -30.07 -29.64
C THR A 227 -1.05 -30.00 -28.79
N GLN A 228 -2.18 -30.45 -29.34
CA GLN A 228 -3.46 -30.49 -28.63
C GLN A 228 -3.42 -31.38 -27.36
N GLU A 229 -2.69 -32.49 -27.40
CA GLU A 229 -2.51 -33.40 -26.26
C GLU A 229 -1.87 -32.69 -25.06
N LYS A 230 -0.76 -31.96 -25.27
CA LYS A 230 -0.11 -31.18 -24.21
C LYS A 230 -0.98 -30.05 -23.67
N LYS A 231 -1.86 -29.47 -24.51
CA LYS A 231 -2.86 -28.48 -24.05
C LYS A 231 -3.89 -29.11 -23.11
N GLN A 232 -4.35 -30.32 -23.42
CA GLN A 232 -5.27 -31.06 -22.56
C GLN A 232 -4.62 -31.46 -21.23
N GLU A 233 -3.38 -31.93 -21.26
CA GLU A 233 -2.59 -32.22 -20.05
C GLU A 233 -2.47 -30.98 -19.16
N LEU A 234 -2.16 -29.81 -19.74
CA LEU A 234 -2.11 -28.55 -19.00
C LEU A 234 -3.47 -28.17 -18.39
N TYR A 235 -4.58 -28.43 -19.10
CA TYR A 235 -5.91 -28.19 -18.55
C TYR A 235 -6.22 -29.08 -17.35
N GLN A 236 -5.87 -30.36 -17.43
CA GLN A 236 -6.04 -31.30 -16.33
C GLN A 236 -5.18 -30.88 -15.12
N LEU A 237 -3.92 -30.51 -15.36
CA LEU A 237 -3.03 -30.01 -14.33
C LEU A 237 -3.62 -28.78 -13.60
N LEU A 238 -4.11 -27.79 -14.36
CA LEU A 238 -4.72 -26.60 -13.76
C LEU A 238 -5.99 -26.94 -12.97
N GLU A 239 -6.79 -27.89 -13.42
CA GLU A 239 -7.97 -28.35 -12.69
C GLU A 239 -7.60 -29.04 -11.38
N ASP A 240 -6.58 -29.90 -11.40
CA ASP A 240 -6.09 -30.59 -10.20
C ASP A 240 -5.48 -29.62 -9.19
N VAL A 241 -4.74 -28.62 -9.67
CA VAL A 241 -4.24 -27.51 -8.83
C VAL A 241 -5.41 -26.77 -8.19
N GLN A 242 -6.46 -26.45 -8.95
CA GLN A 242 -7.65 -25.79 -8.40
C GLN A 242 -8.37 -26.65 -7.35
N LYS A 243 -8.50 -27.96 -7.56
CA LYS A 243 -9.10 -28.90 -6.59
C LYS A 243 -8.28 -28.95 -5.30
N ARG A 244 -6.94 -28.97 -5.39
CA ARG A 244 -6.06 -28.91 -4.23
C ARG A 244 -6.20 -27.59 -3.48
N PHE A 245 -6.30 -26.47 -4.20
CA PHE A 245 -6.49 -25.15 -3.61
C PHE A 245 -7.80 -25.06 -2.83
N ASP A 246 -8.89 -25.59 -3.38
CA ASP A 246 -10.17 -25.65 -2.66
C ASP A 246 -10.08 -26.51 -1.39
N LYS A 247 -9.30 -27.60 -1.42
CA LYS A 247 -9.09 -28.47 -0.25
C LYS A 247 -8.32 -27.73 0.85
N GLU A 248 -7.27 -27.01 0.51
CA GLU A 248 -6.51 -26.19 1.47
C GLU A 248 -7.36 -25.04 2.02
N LEU A 249 -8.13 -24.36 1.18
CA LEU A 249 -9.03 -23.29 1.64
C LEU A 249 -10.06 -23.80 2.65
N ARG A 250 -10.71 -24.93 2.36
CA ARG A 250 -11.66 -25.58 3.29
C ARG A 250 -10.99 -25.98 4.61
N LYS A 251 -9.70 -26.32 4.58
CA LYS A 251 -8.93 -26.67 5.78
C LYS A 251 -8.73 -25.46 6.69
N ILE A 252 -8.38 -24.30 6.12
CA ILE A 252 -8.24 -23.02 6.83
C ILE A 252 -9.59 -22.53 7.39
N GLU A 253 -10.67 -22.75 6.64
CA GLU A 253 -12.03 -22.41 7.05
C GLU A 253 -12.54 -23.32 8.19
N LYS A 254 -12.25 -24.63 8.13
CA LYS A 254 -12.69 -25.62 9.13
C LYS A 254 -11.91 -25.58 10.43
N LYS A 255 -10.59 -25.37 10.38
CA LYS A 255 -9.77 -25.23 11.60
C LYS A 255 -10.15 -23.89 12.26
N GLY A 256 -10.86 -24.03 13.38
CA GLY A 256 -11.69 -23.01 14.01
C GLY A 256 -10.96 -21.72 14.33
N THR A 257 -11.73 -20.63 14.31
CA THR A 257 -11.37 -19.27 14.72
C THR A 257 -11.27 -19.10 16.24
N THR A 258 -11.30 -20.20 17.01
CA THR A 258 -11.40 -20.16 18.46
C THR A 258 -10.00 -20.10 19.08
N GLU A 259 -9.77 -19.17 20.00
CA GLU A 259 -8.52 -19.04 20.74
C GLU A 259 -8.10 -20.36 21.43
N LEU A 260 -9.06 -21.21 21.76
CA LEU A 260 -8.86 -22.53 22.36
C LEU A 260 -8.23 -23.53 21.37
N ASP A 261 -8.74 -23.60 20.14
CA ASP A 261 -8.21 -24.48 19.09
C ASP A 261 -6.76 -24.08 18.76
N ILE A 262 -6.50 -22.77 18.75
CA ILE A 262 -5.16 -22.19 18.57
C ILE A 262 -4.23 -22.62 19.70
N LYS A 263 -4.66 -22.51 20.98
CA LYS A 263 -3.84 -22.92 22.13
C LYS A 263 -3.58 -24.43 22.16
N MET A 264 -4.57 -25.25 21.80
CA MET A 264 -4.40 -26.71 21.74
C MET A 264 -3.42 -27.14 20.65
N ASP A 265 -3.49 -26.55 19.46
CA ASP A 265 -2.55 -26.85 18.37
C ASP A 265 -1.12 -26.41 18.69
N THR A 266 -0.93 -25.24 19.34
CA THR A 266 0.41 -24.81 19.79
C THR A 266 1.01 -25.76 20.82
N LEU A 267 0.19 -26.26 21.75
CA LEU A 267 0.61 -27.25 22.74
C LEU A 267 0.98 -28.59 22.09
N ASN A 268 0.15 -29.08 21.16
CA ASN A 268 0.44 -30.31 20.44
C ASN A 268 1.73 -30.22 19.60
N LEU A 269 2.05 -29.05 19.05
CA LEU A 269 3.31 -28.85 18.33
C LEU A 269 4.53 -28.84 19.27
N GLN A 270 4.41 -28.30 20.49
CA GLN A 270 5.50 -28.30 21.49
C GLN A 270 5.76 -29.67 22.11
N ILE A 271 4.76 -30.56 22.11
CA ILE A 271 4.90 -31.92 22.67
C ILE A 271 5.50 -32.89 21.64
N ASN A 272 5.36 -32.61 20.35
CA ASN A 272 5.82 -33.47 19.25
C ASN A 272 7.15 -33.00 18.60
N GLU A 273 7.74 -31.92 19.09
CA GLU A 273 9.17 -31.57 18.90
C GLU A 273 10.00 -32.16 20.04
#